data_AF-A0A1L8HXE5-F1
#
_entry.id   AF-A0A1L8HXE5-F1
#
_cell.length_a   1.000
_cell.length_b   1.000
_cell.length_c   1.000
_cell.angle_alpha   90.00
_cell.angle_beta   90.00
_cell.angle_gamma   90.00
#
_symmetry.space_group_name_H-M   'P 1'
#
loop_
_entity.id
_entity.type
_entity.pdbx_description
1 polymer ?
#
loop_
_entity_poly.entity_id
_entity_poly.type
_entity_poly.pdbx_seq_one_letter_code
_entity_poly.pdbx_strand_id
1 'polypeptide(L)'
;MCLPPLYTTPSFFLVFYTLLLLGASSSRAEVLPKRFARSYIHLEGDVRWRRLYSAMHYFLTIDPSGKVRGTRSYCTNSIFQVYSINVGVVAIHSAGSGLYLAMDRRGNVYGEEDYGPNCRFRERIEENGYNSYSSERWSHQRHPMYVAMRRNGWVKMGRRTRHTHRSAHFLPFPI
;
A
#
# COMPACT_ATOMS: atom_id res chain seq x y z
N MET A 1 -5.75 -10.58 3.57
CA MET A 1 -6.84 -11.26 2.83
C MET A 1 -8.01 -10.29 2.67
N CYS A 2 -8.60 -10.14 1.49
CA CYS A 2 -9.82 -9.35 1.33
C CYS A 2 -10.99 -10.19 1.84
N LEU A 3 -11.67 -9.75 2.89
CA LEU A 3 -12.91 -10.41 3.29
C LEU A 3 -13.94 -10.19 2.16
N PRO A 4 -14.61 -11.25 1.67
CA PRO A 4 -15.78 -11.06 0.82
C PRO A 4 -16.88 -10.33 1.61
N PRO A 5 -17.83 -9.66 0.92
CA PRO A 5 -18.97 -9.05 1.59
C PRO A 5 -19.73 -10.14 2.36
N LEU A 6 -19.75 -10.00 3.68
CA LEU A 6 -20.46 -10.91 4.58
C LEU A 6 -21.96 -10.69 4.37
N TYR A 7 -22.59 -11.62 3.66
CA TYR A 7 -24.03 -11.81 3.83
C TYR A 7 -24.25 -12.35 5.24
N THR A 8 -24.90 -11.52 6.04
CA THR A 8 -25.40 -11.77 7.38
C THR A 8 -26.30 -12.99 7.42
N THR A 9 -25.94 -13.97 8.25
CA THR A 9 -26.89 -14.83 8.96
C THR A 9 -26.47 -14.89 10.44
N PRO A 10 -27.38 -14.62 11.40
CA PRO A 10 -27.10 -14.67 12.83
C PRO A 10 -27.41 -16.07 13.39
N SER A 11 -26.93 -16.36 14.63
CA SER A 11 -26.98 -17.62 15.40
C SER A 11 -25.82 -18.59 15.08
N PHE A 12 -24.91 -18.95 15.99
CA PHE A 12 -25.13 -19.43 17.36
C PHE A 12 -24.01 -19.00 18.33
N PHE A 13 -24.42 -18.83 19.58
CA PHE A 13 -23.63 -18.47 20.76
C PHE A 13 -22.63 -19.56 21.19
N LEU A 14 -21.48 -19.10 21.71
CA LEU A 14 -20.72 -19.60 22.87
C LEU A 14 -20.73 -21.12 23.16
N VAL A 15 -19.61 -21.84 22.98
CA VAL A 15 -19.18 -22.79 24.03
C VAL A 15 -17.68 -23.18 23.98
N PHE A 16 -17.11 -23.33 25.18
CA PHE A 16 -15.96 -24.15 25.61
C PHE A 16 -14.52 -23.59 25.55
N TYR A 17 -14.21 -22.89 26.64
CA TYR A 17 -12.90 -22.68 27.27
C TYR A 17 -12.38 -23.96 27.98
N THR A 18 -11.07 -23.99 28.30
CA THR A 18 -10.29 -24.93 29.17
C THR A 18 -9.63 -26.15 28.48
N LEU A 19 -8.29 -26.15 28.27
CA LEU A 19 -7.15 -26.70 29.08
C LEU A 19 -7.11 -28.26 29.06
N LEU A 20 -6.00 -28.99 28.86
CA LEU A 20 -4.64 -28.88 29.42
C LEU A 20 -3.74 -30.01 28.78
N LEU A 21 -2.49 -29.71 28.37
CA LEU A 21 -1.22 -30.52 28.36
C LEU A 21 -1.18 -31.95 27.71
N LEU A 22 -0.09 -32.53 27.17
CA LEU A 22 1.37 -32.41 27.36
C LEU A 22 2.09 -33.20 26.22
N GLY A 23 3.26 -32.70 25.76
CA GLY A 23 4.41 -33.52 25.34
C GLY A 23 4.63 -33.84 23.84
N ALA A 24 5.66 -33.23 23.23
CA ALA A 24 6.75 -33.92 22.50
C ALA A 24 7.79 -32.96 21.89
N SER A 25 9.04 -33.21 22.28
CA SER A 25 10.38 -32.91 21.74
C SER A 25 10.63 -31.96 20.54
N SER A 26 11.51 -30.99 20.83
CA SER A 26 12.72 -30.54 20.11
C SER A 26 12.82 -30.67 18.57
N SER A 27 12.73 -29.52 17.90
CA SER A 27 13.83 -29.04 17.05
C SER A 27 13.84 -27.50 17.08
N ARG A 28 14.93 -26.91 17.57
CA ARG A 28 15.17 -25.46 17.45
C ARG A 28 15.48 -25.18 15.99
N ALA A 29 14.48 -24.82 15.21
CA ALA A 29 14.72 -24.07 13.99
C ALA A 29 15.27 -22.69 14.43
N GLU A 30 16.55 -22.45 14.18
CA GLU A 30 17.10 -21.11 14.30
C GLU A 30 16.35 -20.21 13.33
N VAL A 31 15.39 -19.45 13.86
CA VAL A 31 14.76 -18.36 13.14
C VAL A 31 15.85 -17.32 12.95
N LEU A 32 16.43 -17.31 11.74
CA LEU A 32 17.34 -16.28 11.27
C LEU A 32 16.75 -14.94 11.70
N PRO A 33 17.49 -14.05 12.40
CA PRO A 33 16.95 -12.78 12.81
C PRO A 33 16.51 -12.06 11.54
N LYS A 34 15.20 -11.95 11.36
CA LYS A 34 14.58 -11.14 10.32
C LYS A 34 15.13 -9.76 10.55
N ARG A 35 16.08 -9.35 9.70
CA ARG A 35 16.87 -8.12 9.88
C ARG A 35 15.90 -7.02 10.26
N PHE A 36 16.02 -6.54 11.48
CA PHE A 36 15.22 -5.43 11.97
C PHE A 36 15.43 -4.32 10.95
N ALA A 37 14.37 -3.97 10.22
CA ALA A 37 14.40 -2.94 9.20
C ALA A 37 15.08 -1.73 9.84
N ARG A 38 16.21 -1.30 9.24
CA ARG A 38 16.98 -0.14 9.68
C ARG A 38 15.96 0.97 10.00
N SER A 39 15.98 1.48 11.23
CA SER A 39 15.10 2.57 11.64
C SER A 39 15.31 3.71 10.66
N TYR A 40 14.33 3.91 9.79
CA TYR A 40 14.39 4.96 8.80
C TYR A 40 14.09 6.26 9.55
N ILE A 41 15.13 6.88 10.11
CA ILE A 41 15.07 8.11 10.91
C ILE A 41 14.34 9.24 10.16
N HIS A 42 14.27 9.21 8.82
CA HIS A 42 13.49 10.14 8.01
C HIS A 42 11.98 9.82 7.92
N LEU A 43 11.50 8.71 8.48
CA LEU A 43 10.07 8.38 8.61
C LEU A 43 9.48 8.92 9.91
N GLU A 44 10.28 9.54 10.78
CA GLU A 44 9.86 10.15 12.06
C GLU A 44 9.09 11.47 11.86
N GLY A 45 8.13 11.45 10.92
CA GLY A 45 7.03 12.41 10.82
C GLY A 45 5.71 11.77 11.26
N ASP A 46 4.63 12.54 11.24
CA ASP A 46 3.29 12.02 11.53
C ASP A 46 2.92 10.89 10.56
N VAL A 47 2.59 9.71 11.11
CA VAL A 47 2.23 8.53 10.33
C VAL A 47 0.73 8.50 10.11
N ARG A 48 0.31 8.66 8.85
CA ARG A 48 -1.09 8.73 8.49
C ARG A 48 -1.60 7.37 8.01
N TRP A 49 -2.45 6.73 8.82
CA TRP A 49 -3.14 5.50 8.44
C TRP A 49 -4.31 5.82 7.51
N ARG A 50 -4.25 5.36 6.25
CA ARG A 50 -5.25 5.71 5.22
C ARG A 50 -5.54 4.55 4.29
N ARG A 51 -6.71 4.59 3.63
CA ARG A 51 -6.92 3.90 2.34
C ARG A 51 -6.77 4.92 1.22
N LEU A 52 -6.13 4.53 0.13
CA LEU A 52 -6.03 5.38 -1.05
C LEU A 52 -7.13 5.01 -2.05
N TYR A 53 -8.22 5.79 -2.08
CA TYR A 53 -9.36 5.55 -2.96
C TYR A 53 -9.16 6.26 -4.30
N SER A 54 -8.94 5.51 -5.37
CA SER A 54 -8.79 6.07 -6.71
C SER A 54 -10.09 6.69 -7.21
N ALA A 55 -9.98 7.77 -7.99
CA ALA A 55 -11.11 8.31 -8.75
C ALA A 55 -11.67 7.31 -9.79
N MET A 56 -11.01 6.18 -10.04
CA MET A 56 -11.55 5.05 -10.82
C MET A 56 -12.43 4.10 -9.98
N HIS A 57 -12.78 4.46 -8.74
CA HIS A 57 -13.65 3.72 -7.84
C HIS A 57 -13.08 2.40 -7.30
N TYR A 58 -11.79 2.44 -6.92
CA TYR A 58 -11.09 1.32 -6.30
C TYR A 58 -10.17 1.80 -5.19
N PHE A 59 -10.08 1.04 -4.11
CA PHE A 59 -8.98 1.17 -3.15
C PHE A 59 -7.71 0.55 -3.73
N LEU A 60 -6.58 1.24 -3.59
CA LEU A 60 -5.27 0.68 -3.91
C LEU A 60 -4.97 -0.51 -2.99
N THR A 61 -4.32 -1.54 -3.52
CA THR A 61 -3.86 -2.70 -2.76
C THR A 61 -2.50 -3.16 -3.26
N ILE A 62 -1.73 -3.72 -2.33
CA ILE A 62 -0.50 -4.47 -2.64
C ILE A 62 -0.69 -5.88 -2.08
N ASP A 63 -0.60 -6.88 -2.94
CA ASP A 63 -0.64 -8.27 -2.49
C ASP A 63 0.74 -8.72 -1.96
N PRO A 64 0.82 -9.86 -1.24
CA PRO A 64 2.10 -10.36 -0.73
C PRO A 64 3.11 -10.75 -1.81
N SER A 65 2.69 -10.91 -3.08
CA SER A 65 3.61 -11.15 -4.20
C SER A 65 4.16 -9.85 -4.81
N GLY A 66 3.83 -8.68 -4.26
CA GLY A 66 4.31 -7.39 -4.73
C GLY A 66 3.53 -6.82 -5.90
N LYS A 67 2.40 -7.40 -6.28
CA LYS A 67 1.56 -6.90 -7.35
C LYS A 67 0.55 -5.88 -6.81
N VAL A 68 0.49 -4.75 -7.52
CA VAL A 68 -0.34 -3.61 -7.17
C VAL A 68 -1.59 -3.60 -8.04
N ARG A 69 -2.76 -3.46 -7.41
CA ARG A 69 -4.07 -3.43 -8.10
C ARG A 69 -5.12 -2.69 -7.29
N GLY A 70 -6.27 -2.48 -7.91
CA GLY A 70 -7.48 -1.98 -7.27
C GLY A 70 -8.35 -3.10 -6.69
N THR A 71 -9.04 -2.78 -5.60
CA THR A 71 -10.12 -3.59 -5.02
C THR A 71 -11.33 -2.69 -4.73
N ARG A 72 -12.54 -3.25 -4.76
CA ARG A 72 -13.74 -2.57 -4.26
C ARG A 72 -14.08 -2.94 -2.82
N SER A 73 -13.57 -4.08 -2.35
CA SER A 73 -13.78 -4.55 -0.99
C SER A 73 -12.77 -3.94 -0.03
N TYR A 74 -13.20 -3.65 1.19
CA TYR A 74 -12.32 -3.29 2.28
C TYR A 74 -11.43 -4.48 2.64
N CYS A 75 -10.12 -4.31 2.58
CA CYS A 75 -9.18 -5.38 2.92
C CYS A 75 -7.97 -4.85 3.69
N THR A 76 -7.32 -5.72 4.46
CA THR A 76 -6.10 -5.36 5.21
C THR A 76 -5.00 -4.84 4.28
N ASN A 77 -4.90 -5.40 3.07
CA ASN A 77 -3.94 -5.00 2.04
C ASN A 77 -4.25 -3.64 1.38
N SER A 78 -5.37 -3.01 1.72
CA SER A 78 -5.75 -1.66 1.29
C SER A 78 -5.48 -0.58 2.34
N ILE A 79 -4.99 -0.99 3.51
CA ILE A 79 -4.63 -0.09 4.60
C ILE A 79 -3.16 0.26 4.46
N PHE A 80 -2.87 1.55 4.39
CA PHE A 80 -1.52 2.07 4.22
C PHE A 80 -1.11 2.96 5.39
N GLN A 81 0.13 2.80 5.81
CA GLN A 81 0.87 3.78 6.60
C GLN A 81 1.55 4.73 5.60
N VAL A 82 1.14 6.00 5.61
CA VAL A 82 1.75 7.04 4.77
C VAL A 82 2.70 7.86 5.63
N TYR A 83 3.99 7.64 5.41
CA TYR A 83 5.07 8.34 6.11
C TYR A 83 5.47 9.59 5.35
N SER A 84 5.59 10.72 6.04
CA SER A 84 6.18 11.93 5.50
C SER A 84 7.71 11.84 5.56
N ILE A 85 8.36 11.84 4.40
CA ILE A 85 9.83 11.72 4.28
C ILE A 85 10.48 13.10 4.31
N ASN A 86 9.91 14.01 3.54
CA ASN A 86 10.32 15.39 3.35
C ASN A 86 9.06 16.19 3.01
N VAL A 87 9.18 17.51 2.96
CA VAL A 87 8.08 18.39 2.53
C VAL A 87 7.52 17.95 1.17
N GLY A 88 6.28 17.48 1.16
CA GLY A 88 5.58 17.01 -0.04
C GLY A 88 6.08 15.67 -0.59
N VAL A 89 6.90 14.91 0.13
CA VAL A 89 7.40 13.60 -0.30
C VAL A 89 7.02 12.54 0.73
N VAL A 90 6.41 11.46 0.27
CA VAL A 90 5.88 10.39 1.10
C VAL A 90 6.43 9.02 0.72
N ALA A 91 6.47 8.12 1.70
CA ALA A 91 6.53 6.68 1.47
C ALA A 91 5.19 6.06 1.87
N ILE A 92 4.71 5.11 1.07
CA ILE A 92 3.40 4.48 1.27
C ILE A 92 3.65 3.00 1.54
N HIS A 93 3.35 2.54 2.76
CA HIS A 93 3.61 1.17 3.20
C HIS A 93 2.31 0.44 3.48
N SER A 94 2.10 -0.72 2.85
CA SER A 94 0.91 -1.54 3.04
C SER A 94 1.01 -2.28 4.37
N ALA A 95 0.09 -1.99 5.30
CA ALA A 95 0.04 -2.68 6.60
C ALA A 95 -0.29 -4.17 6.44
N GLY A 96 -1.11 -4.53 5.43
CA GLY A 96 -1.53 -5.92 5.21
C GLY A 96 -0.51 -6.82 4.52
N SER A 97 0.32 -6.27 3.62
CA SER A 97 1.37 -7.06 2.94
C SER A 97 2.77 -6.82 3.49
N GLY A 98 2.99 -5.74 4.23
CA GLY A 98 4.32 -5.34 4.71
C GLY A 98 5.23 -4.74 3.63
N LEU A 99 4.70 -4.45 2.44
CA LEU A 99 5.46 -3.94 1.30
C LEU A 99 5.27 -2.43 1.12
N TYR A 100 6.31 -1.74 0.68
CA TYR A 100 6.24 -0.36 0.21
C TYR A 100 5.69 -0.32 -1.22
N LEU A 101 4.84 0.66 -1.51
CA LEU A 101 4.56 1.04 -2.88
C LEU A 101 5.85 1.54 -3.53
N ALA A 102 6.16 1.07 -4.73
CA ALA A 102 7.36 1.46 -5.45
C ALA A 102 7.07 1.66 -6.94
N MET A 103 7.89 2.50 -7.57
CA MET A 103 7.91 2.68 -9.01
C MET A 103 9.34 2.64 -9.54
N ASP A 104 9.60 1.81 -10.56
CA ASP A 104 10.92 1.71 -11.18
C ASP A 104 11.14 2.77 -12.27
N ARG A 105 12.37 2.82 -12.81
CA ARG A 105 12.76 3.71 -13.90
C ARG A 105 11.95 3.51 -15.19
N ARG A 106 11.41 2.30 -15.42
CA ARG A 106 10.58 1.98 -16.60
C ARG A 106 9.14 2.49 -16.40
N GLY A 107 8.75 2.79 -15.16
CA GLY A 107 7.41 3.19 -14.75
C GLY A 107 6.53 2.01 -14.35
N ASN A 108 7.09 0.85 -14.02
CA ASN A 108 6.33 -0.26 -13.43
C ASN A 108 6.02 0.09 -11.98
N VAL A 109 4.77 -0.12 -11.56
CA VAL A 109 4.32 0.08 -10.18
C VAL A 109 4.20 -1.28 -9.51
N TYR A 110 4.87 -1.46 -8.38
CA TYR A 110 5.00 -2.74 -7.70
C TYR A 110 5.16 -2.54 -6.19
N GLY A 111 5.15 -3.64 -5.43
CA GLY A 111 5.44 -3.69 -4.01
C GLY A 111 6.89 -4.10 -3.78
N GLU A 112 7.60 -3.35 -2.94
CA GLU A 112 9.00 -3.55 -2.60
C GLU A 112 9.14 -3.86 -1.11
N GLU A 113 9.95 -4.85 -0.74
CA GLU A 113 10.20 -5.21 0.67
C GLU A 113 11.03 -4.13 1.37
N ASP A 114 12.14 -3.75 0.74
CA ASP A 114 13.08 -2.79 1.27
C ASP A 114 12.76 -1.37 0.83
N TYR A 115 12.73 -0.43 1.78
CA TYR A 115 12.57 0.97 1.41
C TYR A 115 13.80 1.48 0.66
N GLY A 116 13.55 2.15 -0.46
CA GLY A 116 14.60 2.75 -1.27
C GLY A 116 14.09 3.91 -2.11
N PRO A 117 14.91 4.40 -3.05
CA PRO A 117 14.56 5.56 -3.87
C PRO A 117 13.35 5.34 -4.80
N ASN A 118 12.99 4.09 -5.09
CA ASN A 118 11.80 3.75 -5.87
C ASN A 118 10.49 3.94 -5.06
N CYS A 119 10.58 4.00 -3.72
CA CYS A 119 9.44 4.05 -2.81
C CYS A 119 9.04 5.48 -2.42
N ARG A 120 9.69 6.49 -3.00
CA ARG A 120 9.48 7.91 -2.69
C ARG A 120 8.57 8.54 -3.73
N PHE A 121 7.47 9.13 -3.26
CA PHE A 121 6.50 9.80 -4.11
C PHE A 121 6.29 11.25 -3.68
N ARG A 122 6.27 12.17 -4.64
CA ARG A 122 5.79 13.53 -4.41
C ARG A 122 4.27 13.49 -4.32
N GLU A 123 3.73 13.85 -3.16
CA GLU A 123 2.30 14.02 -2.90
C GLU A 123 1.90 15.47 -3.23
N ARG A 124 0.87 15.65 -4.04
CA ARG A 124 0.28 16.96 -4.34
C ARG A 124 -1.23 16.89 -4.30
N ILE A 125 -1.86 17.96 -3.83
CA ILE A 125 -3.31 18.15 -3.92
C ILE A 125 -3.61 18.78 -5.27
N GLU A 126 -4.49 18.14 -6.03
CA GLU A 126 -4.97 18.58 -7.33
C GLU A 126 -6.18 19.52 -7.14
N GLU A 127 -6.52 20.30 -8.18
CA GLU A 127 -7.59 21.31 -8.13
C GLU A 127 -8.97 20.76 -7.71
N ASN A 128 -9.20 19.47 -7.92
CA ASN A 128 -10.45 18.79 -7.55
C ASN A 128 -10.44 18.20 -6.13
N GLY A 129 -9.42 18.50 -5.32
CA GLY A 129 -9.29 18.04 -3.94
C GLY A 129 -8.75 16.61 -3.78
N TYR A 130 -8.45 15.90 -4.87
CA TYR A 130 -7.76 14.61 -4.80
C TYR A 130 -6.26 14.79 -4.72
N ASN A 131 -5.55 13.78 -4.22
CA ASN A 131 -4.10 13.74 -4.25
C ASN A 131 -3.59 13.03 -5.51
N SER A 132 -2.43 13.44 -5.99
CA SER A 132 -1.62 12.69 -6.94
C SER A 132 -0.29 12.29 -6.31
N TYR A 133 0.25 11.16 -6.77
CA TYR A 133 1.51 10.59 -6.29
C TYR A 133 2.43 10.35 -7.47
N SER A 134 3.47 11.16 -7.61
CA SER A 134 4.46 11.02 -8.68
C SER A 134 5.78 10.48 -8.14
N SER A 135 6.49 9.63 -8.90
CA SER A 135 7.82 9.19 -8.49
C SER A 135 8.72 10.40 -8.27
N GLU A 136 9.35 10.48 -7.09
CA GLU A 136 10.29 11.56 -6.79
C GLU A 136 11.53 11.48 -7.69
N ARG A 137 12.02 10.26 -7.93
CA ARG A 137 13.27 9.99 -8.64
C ARG A 137 13.09 9.84 -10.15
N TRP A 138 12.01 9.21 -10.60
CA TRP A 138 11.88 8.78 -11.98
C TRP A 138 10.91 9.63 -12.79
N SER A 139 11.35 10.02 -13.97
CA SER A 139 10.55 10.73 -14.97
C SER A 139 10.75 10.11 -16.35
N HIS A 140 9.83 10.37 -17.27
CA HIS A 140 9.90 9.93 -18.65
C HIS A 140 9.80 11.14 -19.58
N GLN A 141 10.83 11.39 -20.39
CA GLN A 141 10.90 12.57 -21.28
C GLN A 141 10.64 13.89 -20.52
N ARG A 142 11.27 14.04 -19.34
CA ARG A 142 11.07 15.18 -18.41
C ARG A 142 9.66 15.33 -17.82
N HIS A 143 8.73 14.40 -18.13
CA HIS A 143 7.42 14.37 -17.49
C HIS A 143 7.43 13.45 -16.26
N PRO A 144 6.87 13.91 -15.12
CA PRO A 144 6.72 13.05 -13.95
C PRO A 144 5.86 11.82 -14.25
N MET A 145 6.18 10.71 -13.61
CA MET A 145 5.41 9.47 -13.70
C MET A 145 4.58 9.29 -12.44
N TYR A 146 3.29 9.01 -12.61
CA TYR A 146 2.32 8.96 -11.53
C TYR A 146 1.87 7.53 -11.25
N VAL A 147 1.60 7.24 -9.98
CA VAL A 147 0.74 6.13 -9.61
C VAL A 147 -0.62 6.41 -10.21
N ALA A 148 -1.16 5.46 -10.97
CA ALA A 148 -2.46 5.63 -11.60
C ALA A 148 -3.13 4.28 -11.85
N MET A 149 -4.46 4.29 -11.88
CA MET A 149 -5.28 3.11 -12.08
C MET A 149 -6.12 3.24 -13.35
N ARG A 150 -6.35 2.13 -14.03
CA ARG A 150 -7.29 2.00 -15.14
C ARG A 150 -8.70 1.82 -14.59
N ARG A 151 -9.71 2.02 -15.45
CA ARG A 151 -11.12 1.76 -15.12
C ARG A 151 -11.44 0.30 -14.76
N ASN A 152 -10.58 -0.64 -15.14
CA ASN A 152 -10.71 -2.07 -14.83
C ASN A 152 -9.97 -2.47 -13.54
N GLY A 153 -9.48 -1.52 -12.74
CA GLY A 153 -8.78 -1.78 -11.47
C GLY A 153 -7.30 -2.13 -11.62
N TRP A 154 -6.75 -2.20 -12.83
CA TRP A 154 -5.34 -2.48 -13.04
C TRP A 154 -4.49 -1.21 -12.97
N VAL A 155 -3.26 -1.31 -12.45
CA VAL A 155 -2.33 -0.18 -12.46
C VAL A 155 -1.89 0.20 -13.87
N LYS A 156 -1.64 1.49 -14.07
CA LYS A 156 -1.07 2.02 -15.31
C LYS A 156 0.45 2.09 -15.20
N MET A 157 1.12 1.96 -16.34
CA MET A 157 2.54 2.23 -16.45
C MET A 157 2.79 3.74 -16.27
N GLY A 158 3.67 4.14 -15.36
CA GLY A 158 3.96 5.53 -15.00
C GLY A 158 4.28 6.41 -16.20
N ARG A 159 5.05 5.92 -17.19
CA ARG A 159 5.36 6.68 -18.43
C ARG A 159 4.13 7.07 -19.27
N ARG A 160 2.98 6.42 -19.05
CA ARG A 160 1.69 6.67 -19.72
C ARG A 160 0.69 7.44 -18.84
N THR A 161 1.18 8.19 -17.87
CA THR A 161 0.35 8.92 -16.90
C THR A 161 0.61 10.43 -16.97
N ARG A 162 -0.36 11.20 -16.48
CA ARG A 162 -0.35 12.66 -16.37
C ARG A 162 -1.18 13.02 -15.14
N HIS A 163 -0.80 14.06 -14.40
CA HIS A 163 -1.56 14.54 -13.23
C HIS A 163 -2.97 15.01 -13.61
N THR A 164 -3.14 15.65 -14.77
CA THR A 164 -4.44 16.15 -15.23
C THR A 164 -5.49 15.06 -15.43
N HIS A 165 -5.07 13.80 -15.62
CA HIS A 165 -6.00 12.71 -15.87
C HIS A 165 -6.46 12.04 -14.57
N ARG A 166 -7.77 11.95 -14.37
CA ARG A 166 -8.41 11.36 -13.18
C ARG A 166 -7.90 9.97 -12.77
N SER A 167 -7.33 9.20 -13.70
CA SER A 167 -6.68 7.91 -13.37
C SER A 167 -5.57 8.04 -12.31
N ALA A 168 -4.92 9.20 -12.21
CA ALA A 168 -3.82 9.48 -11.28
C ALA A 168 -4.29 10.11 -9.95
N HIS A 169 -5.60 10.26 -9.76
CA HIS A 169 -6.19 10.93 -8.60
C HIS A 169 -6.62 9.90 -7.55
N PHE A 170 -6.25 10.15 -6.29
CA PHE A 170 -6.54 9.32 -5.14
C PHE A 170 -6.98 10.18 -3.96
N LEU A 171 -8.06 9.78 -3.30
CA LEU A 171 -8.57 10.40 -2.10
C LEU A 171 -8.06 9.60 -0.88
N PRO A 172 -7.31 10.20 0.05
CA PRO A 172 -6.90 9.54 1.28
C PRO A 172 -8.09 9.43 2.25
N PHE A 173 -8.69 8.25 2.34
CA PHE A 173 -9.74 7.93 3.30
C PHE A 173 -9.14 7.58 4.68
N PRO A 174 -9.65 8.15 5.79
CA PRO A 174 -9.25 7.73 7.13
C PRO A 174 -9.64 6.26 7.40
N ILE A 175 -8.91 5.62 8.32
CA ILE A 175 -9.22 4.27 8.84
C ILE A 175 -10.08 4.40 10.09
#